data_AF-A0A0Q8E6M0-F1
#
_entry.id   AF-A0A0Q8E6M0-F1
#
_cell.length_a   1.000
_cell.length_b   1.000
_cell.length_c   1.000
_cell.angle_alpha   90.00
_cell.angle_beta   90.00
_cell.angle_gamma   90.00
#
_symmetry.space_group_name_H-M   'P 1'
#
loop_
_entity.id
_entity.type
_entity.pdbx_description
1 polymer ?
#
loop_
_entity_poly.entity_id
_entity_poly.type
_entity_poly.pdbx_seq_one_letter_code
_entity_poly.pdbx_strand_id
1 'polypeptide(L)' 'MADDPKKGVVDRHGKVHGVANLHIAGSSVFPTGGWAFPTLTIVALSLRLAENLKAKLRSDALAEMGDQANAA' A
#
# COMPACT_ATOMS: atom_id res chain seq x y z
N MET A 1 2.17 -3.18 -11.17
CA MET A 1 1.74 -1.90 -10.54
C MET A 1 1.41 -0.91 -11.64
N ALA A 2 0.22 -0.31 -11.61
CA ALA A 2 -0.19 0.74 -12.54
C ALA A 2 -1.21 1.65 -11.86
N ASP A 3 -1.12 2.96 -12.08
CA ASP A 3 -2.08 3.90 -11.50
C ASP A 3 -3.46 3.82 -12.17
N ASP A 4 -3.51 3.37 -13.43
CA ASP A 4 -4.76 3.08 -14.14
C ASP A 4 -5.23 1.64 -13.81
N PRO A 5 -6.43 1.46 -13.21
CA PRO A 5 -6.98 0.14 -12.89
C PRO A 5 -7.24 -0.74 -14.12
N LYS A 6 -7.32 -0.15 -15.32
CA LYS A 6 -7.44 -0.91 -16.57
C LYS A 6 -6.12 -1.54 -17.02
N LYS A 7 -5.00 -1.16 -16.41
CA LYS A 7 -3.64 -1.58 -16.79
C LYS A 7 -2.91 -2.37 -15.69
N GLY A 8 -3.54 -2.59 -14.54
CA GLY A 8 -2.95 -3.35 -13.45
C GLY A 8 -3.90 -3.57 -12.27
N VAL A 9 -3.54 -4.50 -11.38
CA VAL A 9 -4.36 -4.88 -10.20
C VAL A 9 -4.13 -3.96 -9.00
N VAL A 10 -2.91 -3.44 -8.86
CA VAL A 10 -2.51 -2.56 -7.76
C VAL A 10 -1.93 -1.26 -8.28
N ASP A 11 -2.11 -0.20 -7.49
CA ASP A 11 -1.50 1.11 -7.71
C ASP A 11 0.02 1.11 -7.42
N ARG A 12 0.66 2.29 -7.54
CA ARG A 12 2.09 2.46 -7.21
C ARG A 12 2.45 2.21 -5.74
N HIS A 13 1.48 2.13 -4.84
CA HIS A 13 1.65 1.86 -3.42
C HIS A 13 1.38 0.40 -3.05
N GLY A 14 0.96 -0.42 -4.01
CA GLY A 14 0.59 -1.82 -3.77
C GLY A 14 -0.83 -1.99 -3.23
N LYS A 15 -1.66 -0.93 -3.24
CA LYS A 15 -3.08 -1.01 -2.88
C LYS A 15 -3.88 -1.58 -4.05
N VAL A 16 -4.79 -2.50 -3.75
CA VAL A 16 -5.69 -3.08 -4.75
C VAL A 16 -6.73 -2.05 -5.20
N HIS A 17 -6.90 -1.92 -6.51
CA HIS A 17 -7.91 -1.03 -7.08
C HIS A 17 -9.32 -1.48 -6.68
N GLY A 18 -10.16 -0.52 -6.28
CA GLY A 18 -11.54 -0.80 -5.86
C GLY A 18 -11.72 -1.40 -4.46
N VAL A 19 -10.64 -1.64 -3.71
CA VAL A 19 -10.71 -2.18 -2.33
C VAL A 19 -9.97 -1.26 -1.36
N ALA A 20 -10.61 -0.86 -0.27
CA ALA A 20 -10.13 0.23 0.57
C ALA A 20 -8.86 -0.12 1.38
N ASN A 21 -8.77 -1.33 1.92
CA ASN A 21 -7.76 -1.75 2.90
C ASN A 21 -6.94 -2.98 2.46
N LEU A 22 -7.04 -3.41 1.20
CA LEU A 22 -6.31 -4.57 0.68
C LEU A 22 -5.04 -4.13 -0.04
N HIS A 23 -3.90 -4.73 0.36
CA HIS A 23 -2.59 -4.44 -0.22
C HIS A 23 -1.85 -5.75 -0.55
N ILE A 24 -1.02 -5.74 -1.58
CA ILE A 24 -0.23 -6.89 -2.02
C ILE A 24 1.27 -6.52 -2.02
N ALA A 25 2.10 -7.37 -1.43
CA ALA A 25 3.55 -7.26 -1.45
C ALA A 25 4.17 -8.55 -2.00
N GLY A 26 5.09 -8.44 -2.95
CA GLY A 26 5.72 -9.60 -3.60
C GLY A 26 6.23 -9.28 -5.01
N SER A 27 6.75 -10.28 -5.71
CA SER A 27 7.17 -10.13 -7.12
C SER A 27 6.00 -9.97 -8.08
N SER A 28 4.80 -10.44 -7.71
CA SER A 28 3.57 -10.35 -8.53
C SER A 28 3.16 -8.91 -8.88
N VAL A 29 3.63 -7.93 -8.10
CA VAL A 29 3.30 -6.52 -8.34
C VAL A 29 4.28 -5.82 -9.28
N PHE A 30 5.37 -6.47 -9.69
CA PHE A 30 6.38 -5.86 -10.55
C PHE A 30 5.77 -5.53 -11.91
N PRO A 31 5.83 -4.26 -12.38
CA PRO A 31 5.25 -3.87 -13.66
C PRO A 31 6.04 -4.41 -14.87
N THR A 32 7.29 -4.82 -14.64
CA THR A 32 8.20 -5.34 -15.65
C THR A 32 8.92 -6.58 -15.12
N GLY A 33 9.29 -7.50 -16.01
CA GLY A 33 10.15 -8.62 -15.67
C GLY A 33 11.52 -8.14 -15.16
N GLY A 34 12.00 -8.74 -14.07
CA GLY A 34 13.34 -8.49 -13.55
C GLY A 34 14.36 -9.47 -14.15
N TRP A 35 15.57 -9.00 -14.39
CA TRP A 35 16.71 -9.86 -14.77
C TRP A 35 17.50 -10.36 -13.55
N ALA A 36 17.49 -9.60 -12.46
CA ALA A 36 18.21 -9.90 -11.22
C ALA A 36 17.34 -10.61 -10.17
N PHE A 37 17.96 -11.03 -9.06
CA PHE A 37 17.27 -11.67 -7.94
C PHE A 37 16.18 -10.76 -7.34
N PRO A 38 14.90 -11.18 -7.36
CA PRO A 38 13.78 -10.30 -7.00
C PRO A 38 13.71 -10.00 -5.51
N THR A 39 14.37 -10.80 -4.65
CA THR A 39 14.25 -10.75 -3.19
C THR A 39 14.52 -9.36 -2.62
N LEU A 40 15.60 -8.70 -3.01
CA LEU A 40 15.94 -7.38 -2.47
C LEU A 40 14.90 -6.31 -2.88
N THR A 41 14.38 -6.41 -4.10
CA THR A 41 13.31 -5.52 -4.58
C THR A 41 12.02 -5.76 -3.81
N ILE A 42 11.68 -7.02 -3.52
CA ILE A 42 10.51 -7.37 -2.69
C ILE A 42 10.67 -6.74 -1.30
N VAL A 43 11.82 -6.92 -0.64
CA VAL A 43 12.09 -6.36 0.69
C VAL A 43 11.95 -4.83 0.68
N ALA A 44 12.54 -4.15 -0.29
CA ALA A 44 12.47 -2.69 -0.40
C ALA A 44 11.02 -2.19 -0.56
N LEU A 45 10.22 -2.85 -1.41
CA LEU A 45 8.82 -2.49 -1.61
C LEU A 45 7.96 -2.79 -0.37
N SER A 46 8.23 -3.89 0.34
CA SER A 46 7.56 -4.24 1.59
C SER A 46 7.81 -3.21 2.69
N LEU A 47 9.06 -2.74 2.86
CA LEU A 47 9.40 -1.69 3.82
C LEU A 47 8.67 -0.38 3.47
N ARG A 48 8.66 0.00 2.19
CA ARG A 48 7.92 1.18 1.73
C ARG A 48 6.41 1.06 1.99
N LEU A 49 5.82 -0.11 1.79
CA LEU A 49 4.42 -0.37 2.10
C LEU A 49 4.16 -0.26 3.61
N ALA A 50 5.03 -0.83 4.44
CA ALA A 50 4.91 -0.79 5.90
C ALA A 50 4.86 0.65 6.42
N GLU A 51 5.74 1.54 5.93
CA GLU A 51 5.72 2.96 6.31
C GLU A 51 4.41 3.66 5.89
N ASN A 52 3.90 3.38 4.70
CA ASN A 52 2.62 3.94 4.25
C ASN A 52 1.45 3.47 5.12
N LEU A 53 1.43 2.19 5.49
CA LEU A 53 0.37 1.62 6.35
C LEU A 53 0.45 2.21 7.76
N LYS A 54 1.65 2.31 8.33
CA LYS A 54 1.87 2.93 9.64
C LYS A 54 1.37 4.38 9.68
N ALA A 55 1.64 5.17 8.64
CA ALA A 55 1.15 6.54 8.53
C ALA A 55 -0.38 6.60 8.45
N LYS A 56 -1.01 5.74 7.64
CA LYS A 56 -2.48 5.67 7.51
C LYS A 56 -3.15 5.27 8.82
N LEU A 57 -2.71 4.17 9.44
CA LEU A 57 -3.28 3.69 10.70
C LEU A 57 -3.14 4.73 11.83
N ARG A 58 -2.03 5.48 11.86
CA ARG A 58 -1.88 6.59 12.80
C ARG A 58 -2.85 7.72 12.52
N SER A 59 -3.05 8.07 11.25
CA SER A 59 -4.02 9.10 10.85
C SER A 59 -5.45 8.70 11.24
N ASP A 60 -5.82 7.44 10.98
CA ASP A 60 -7.14 6.90 11.28
C ASP A 60 -7.39 6.94 12.81
N ALA A 61 -6.42 6.49 13.61
CA ALA A 61 -6.51 6.56 15.07
C ALA A 61 -6.66 8.00 15.62
N LEU A 62 -5.96 8.98 15.01
CA LEU A 62 -6.08 10.38 15.41
C LEU A 62 -7.45 10.97 15.04
N ALA A 63 -8.02 10.58 13.89
CA ALA A 63 -9.35 11.00 13.48
C ALA A 63 -10.43 10.47 14.44
N GLU A 64 -10.32 9.19 14.85
CA GLU A 64 -11.24 8.59 15.83
C GLU A 64 -11.19 9.30 17.19
N MET A 65 -10.01 9.68 17.68
CA MET A 65 -9.86 10.44 18.93
C MET A 65 -10.48 11.84 18.84
N GLY A 66 -10.36 12.51 17.68
CA GLY A 66 -10.93 13.83 17.45
C GLY A 66 -12.46 13.82 17.41
N ASP A 67 -13.04 12.83 16.73
CA ASP A 67 -14.50 12.66 16.68
C ASP A 67 -15.09 12.37 18.08
N GLN A 68 -14.41 11.55 18.89
CA GLN A 68 -14.83 11.30 20.28
C GLN A 68 -14.76 12.55 21.16
N ALA A 69 -13.75 13.39 20.99
CA ALA A 69 -13.59 14.63 21.75
C ALA A 69 -14.62 15.71 21.37
N ASN A 70 -15.13 15.70 20.13
CA ASN A 70 -16.14 16.66 19.65
C ASN A 70 -17.60 16.19 19.87
N ALA A 71 -17.79 14.91 20.21
CA ALA A 71 -19.09 14.34 20.53
C ALA A 71 -19.47 14.44 22.04
N ALA A 72 -18.55 14.93 22.88
CA ALA A 72 -18.72 15.16 24.32
C ALA A 72 -18.91 16.65 24.64
#